data_AF-A0A2T4RLN6-F1
#
_entry.id   AF-A0A2T4RLN6-F1
#
_cell.length_a   1.000
_cell.length_b   1.000
_cell.length_c   1.000
_cell.angle_alpha   90.00
_cell.angle_beta   90.00
_cell.angle_gamma   90.00
#
_symmetry.space_group_name_H-M   'P 1'
#
loop_
_entity.id
_entity.type
_entity.pdbx_description
1 polymer ?
#
loop_
_entity_poly.entity_id
_entity_poly.type
_entity_poly.pdbx_seq_one_letter_code
_entity_poly.pdbx_strand_id
1 'polypeptide(L)' 'MKFVMCWMCLSILGFLGLTLLAVVGHNIDWMNILMGAVLFGLLLTWTLHPIAPKAFLGQHR' A
#
# COMPACT_ATOMS: atom_id res chain seq x y z
N MET A 1 -1.17 -18.10 -0.16
CA MET A 1 -2.29 -17.84 -1.09
C MET A 1 -3.20 -16.71 -0.62
N LYS A 2 -3.79 -16.78 0.59
CA LYS A 2 -4.68 -15.70 1.11
C LYS A 2 -4.02 -14.32 1.17
N PHE A 3 -2.77 -14.23 1.65
CA PHE A 3 -1.99 -12.98 1.69
C PHE A 3 -1.85 -12.33 0.32
N VAL A 4 -1.41 -13.10 -0.69
CA VAL A 4 -1.15 -12.58 -2.04
C VAL A 4 -2.44 -12.06 -2.68
N MET A 5 -3.56 -12.77 -2.51
CA MET A 5 -4.86 -12.27 -2.99
C MET A 5 -5.30 -10.99 -2.28
N CYS A 6 -5.23 -10.93 -0.94
CA CYS A 6 -5.58 -9.72 -0.20
C CYS A 6 -4.68 -8.54 -0.57
N TRP A 7 -3.38 -8.79 -0.73
CA TRP A 7 -2.40 -7.79 -1.16
C TRP A 7 -2.75 -7.25 -2.55
N MET A 8 -3.02 -8.13 -3.54
CA MET A 8 -3.44 -7.72 -4.88
C MET A 8 -4.74 -6.90 -4.86
N CYS A 9 -5.77 -7.34 -4.14
CA CYS A 9 -7.04 -6.62 -4.05
C CYS A 9 -6.86 -5.20 -3.50
N LEU A 10 -6.09 -5.05 -2.42
CA LEU A 10 -5.84 -3.76 -1.80
C LEU A 10 -4.95 -2.85 -2.65
N SER A 11 -3.95 -3.41 -3.35
CA SER A 11 -3.15 -2.65 -4.32
C SER A 11 -3.99 -2.10 -5.46
N ILE A 12 -4.92 -2.90 -6.01
CA ILE A 12 -5.84 -2.46 -7.06
C ILE A 12 -6.77 -1.35 -6.55
N LEU A 13 -7.38 -1.52 -5.39
CA LEU A 13 -8.25 -0.53 -4.74
C LEU A 13 -7.50 0.79 -4.45
N GLY A 14 -6.29 0.70 -3.93
CA GLY A 14 -5.46 1.87 -3.63
C GLY A 14 -5.06 2.65 -4.88
N PHE A 15 -4.67 1.95 -5.95
CA PHE A 15 -4.35 2.59 -7.22
C PHE A 15 -5.57 3.28 -7.84
N LEU A 16 -6.74 2.65 -7.74
CA LEU A 16 -8.01 3.22 -8.23
C LEU A 16 -8.37 4.49 -7.44
N GLY A 17 -8.18 4.48 -6.12
CA GLY A 17 -8.39 5.66 -5.27
C GLY A 17 -7.44 6.81 -5.59
N LEU A 18 -6.14 6.53 -5.79
CA LEU A 18 -5.16 7.54 -6.20
C LEU A 18 -5.46 8.13 -7.57
N THR A 19 -5.93 7.31 -8.51
CA THR A 19 -6.32 7.75 -9.86
C THR A 19 -7.55 8.66 -9.81
N LEU A 20 -8.57 8.30 -9.03
CA LEU A 20 -9.73 9.17 -8.82
C LEU A 20 -9.35 10.50 -8.18
N LEU A 21 -8.47 10.47 -7.17
CA LEU A 21 -7.99 11.68 -6.50
C LEU A 21 -7.24 12.60 -7.47
N ALA A 22 -6.49 12.04 -8.40
CA ALA A 22 -5.80 12.80 -9.44
C ALA A 22 -6.74 13.46 -10.45
N VAL A 23 -7.74 12.71 -10.92
CA VAL A 23 -8.76 13.21 -11.85
C VAL A 23 -9.57 14.34 -11.20
N VAL A 24 -9.97 14.18 -9.94
CA VAL A 24 -10.70 15.21 -9.18
C VAL A 24 -9.78 16.38 -8.82
N GLY A 25 -8.53 16.09 -8.49
CA GLY A 25 -7.57 17.07 -7.99
C GLY A 25 -7.09 18.07 -9.04
N HIS A 26 -7.32 17.81 -10.34
CA HIS A 26 -7.07 18.62 -11.55
C HIS A 26 -5.68 19.26 -11.73
N ASN A 27 -4.86 19.28 -10.68
CA ASN A 27 -3.56 19.92 -10.52
C ASN A 27 -2.56 18.99 -9.79
N ILE A 28 -2.87 17.69 -9.74
CA ILE A 28 -1.97 16.69 -9.18
C ILE A 28 -1.10 16.15 -10.31
N ASP A 29 0.20 16.42 -10.24
CA ASP A 29 1.17 15.87 -11.17
C ASP A 29 1.18 14.34 -11.14
N TRP A 30 1.29 13.74 -12.33
CA TRP A 30 1.39 12.29 -12.49
C TRP A 30 2.59 11.69 -11.75
N MET A 31 3.66 12.45 -11.58
CA MET A 31 4.81 12.08 -10.75
C MET A 31 4.41 11.85 -9.29
N ASN A 32 3.56 12.71 -8.73
CA ASN A 32 3.10 12.61 -7.34
C ASN A 32 2.20 11.39 -7.13
N ILE A 33 1.37 11.05 -8.13
CA ILE A 33 0.54 9.84 -8.12
C ILE A 33 1.42 8.59 -8.10
N LEU A 34 2.44 8.56 -8.96
CA LEU A 34 3.34 7.41 -9.08
C LEU A 34 4.14 7.22 -7.79
N MET A 35 4.66 8.31 -7.22
CA MET A 35 5.31 8.31 -5.90
C MET A 35 4.35 7.81 -4.80
N GLY A 36 3.10 8.31 -4.80
CA GLY A 36 2.06 7.90 -3.85
C GLY A 36 1.70 6.41 -3.98
N ALA A 37 1.63 5.88 -5.19
CA ALA A 37 1.35 4.47 -5.45
C ALA A 37 2.47 3.56 -4.94
N VAL A 38 3.74 3.96 -5.13
CA VAL A 38 4.91 3.23 -4.60
C VAL A 38 4.88 3.24 -3.08
N LEU A 39 4.70 4.40 -2.45
CA LEU A 39 4.62 4.51 -0.98
C LEU A 39 3.45 3.71 -0.40
N PHE A 40 2.29 3.75 -1.06
CA PHE A 40 1.13 2.96 -0.67
C PHE A 40 1.42 1.46 -0.75
N GLY A 41 2.02 0.97 -1.84
CA GLY A 41 2.39 -0.44 -1.98
C GLY A 41 3.40 -0.89 -0.91
N LEU A 42 4.34 -0.01 -0.55
CA LEU A 42 5.34 -0.29 0.48
C LEU A 42 4.69 -0.36 1.88
N LEU A 43 3.81 0.60 2.19
CA LEU A 43 3.00 0.59 3.42
C LEU A 43 2.11 -0.65 3.50
N LEU A 44 1.49 -1.04 2.39
CA LEU A 44 0.61 -2.20 2.33
C LEU A 44 1.37 -3.51 2.57
N THR A 45 2.57 -3.60 2.00
CA THR A 45 3.47 -4.73 2.22
C THR A 45 3.92 -4.79 3.67
N TRP A 46 4.24 -3.65 4.28
CA TRP A 46 4.69 -3.58 5.66
C TRP A 46 3.56 -3.88 6.67
N THR A 47 2.34 -3.47 6.40
CA THR A 47 1.18 -3.75 7.27
C THR A 47 0.76 -5.21 7.22
N LEU A 48 0.72 -5.81 6.03
CA LEU A 48 0.30 -7.20 5.87
C LEU A 48 1.43 -8.21 6.15
N HIS A 49 2.69 -7.79 5.99
CA HIS A 49 3.87 -8.59 6.28
C HIS A 49 4.94 -7.71 6.95
N PRO A 50 4.77 -7.40 8.25
CA PRO A 50 5.73 -6.59 8.97
C PRO A 50 7.10 -7.26 8.91
N ILE A 51 8.09 -6.50 8.44
CA ILE A 51 9.51 -6.91 8.44
C ILE A 51 10.04 -7.04 9.88
N ALA A 52 9.25 -6.64 10.88
CA ALA A 52 9.52 -6.90 12.29
C ALA A 52 9.81 -8.40 12.49
N PRO A 53 11.01 -8.75 13.01
CA PRO A 53 11.35 -10.13 13.29
C PRO A 53 10.24 -10.73 14.14
N LYS A 54 9.75 -11.93 13.80
CA LYS A 54 8.81 -12.68 14.66
C LYS A 54 9.32 -12.80 16.11
N ALA A 55 10.65 -12.70 16.29
CA ALA A 55 11.32 -12.59 17.59
C ALA A 55 10.84 -11.41 18.45
N PHE A 56 10.55 -10.23 17.89
CA PHE A 56 10.03 -9.08 18.66
C PHE A 56 8.59 -9.28 19.12
N LEU A 57 7.75 -9.94 18.31
CA LEU A 57 6.34 -10.20 18.65
C LEU A 57 6.17 -11.34 19.66
N GLY A 58 7.11 -12.30 19.68
CA GLY A 58 7.11 -13.40 20.66
C GLY A 58 7.70 -13.04 22.03
N GLN A 59 8.50 -11.98 22.11
CA GLN A 59 9.18 -11.56 23.34
C GLN A 59 8.30 -10.68 24.26
N HIS A 60 7.19 -10.18 23.74
CA HIS A 60 6.19 -9.38 24.48
C HIS A 60 4.85 -10.11 24.66
N ARG A 61 4.83 -11.45 24.56
CA ARG A 61 3.64 -12.26 24.81
C ARG A 61 3.68 -12.92 26.18
#